data_AF-A0A8J5UT51-F1
#
_entry.id   AF-A0A8J5UT51-F1
#
_cell.length_a   1.000
_cell.length_b   1.000
_cell.length_c   1.000
_cell.angle_alpha   90.00
_cell.angle_beta   90.00
_cell.angle_gamma   90.00
#
_symmetry.space_group_name_H-M   'P 1'
#
loop_
_entity.id
_entity.type
_entity.pdbx_description
1 polymer ?
#
loop_
_entity_poly.entity_id
_entity_poly.type
_entity_poly.pdbx_seq_one_letter_code
_entity_poly.pdbx_strand_id
1 'polypeptide(L)'
;MTSIDYSDLADRLISASTKQKITKDLETNHIPEREFRTLINLPVLNAIHNNANCIEKYKDESSINAVLDTIDLAEIYANVDKLEQANTNPDLQYDDFVVKELLQYFKHKFFKWVNKPSCTTCGNDNNVHDKGASRFNPADPNPNNVSIIEYYQCFQCGANLHFSRINNPVSLLRTREGRCGEWVNCFLLILQALIGEDKDRIRYVWNHEDHVWCEYYSYGLKRWVHLDPCEAVFDEPLLYCNNWGKKMSFVIGFNQTYIIDLSKKYITEEKQIPKVTVTDVKKLNKLIKFYNSKKQEAYYKIQYQLLNNERDALMKVYNDIILRQNQERIKQRTTATPSSQIPIGRQTGSSEWTKARGEDG
;
A
#
# COMPACT_ATOMS: atom_id res chain seq x y z
N MET A 1 42.49 26.62 -21.79
CA MET A 1 42.10 25.82 -20.62
C MET A 1 40.82 25.09 -20.98
N THR A 2 40.84 23.76 -21.04
CA THR A 2 39.62 22.96 -21.19
C THR A 2 38.81 23.07 -19.91
N SER A 3 37.65 23.73 -19.97
CA SER A 3 36.71 23.77 -18.86
C SER A 3 36.20 22.35 -18.61
N ILE A 4 36.36 21.85 -17.38
CA ILE A 4 35.84 20.53 -17.00
C ILE A 4 34.33 20.68 -16.78
N ASP A 5 33.53 19.89 -17.51
CA ASP A 5 32.11 19.76 -17.27
C ASP A 5 31.86 18.87 -16.05
N TYR A 6 31.66 19.50 -14.89
CA TYR A 6 31.37 18.80 -13.65
C TYR A 6 30.00 18.12 -13.63
N SER A 7 29.05 18.54 -14.48
CA SER A 7 27.75 17.88 -14.60
C SER A 7 27.91 16.52 -15.25
N ASP A 8 28.64 16.46 -16.37
CA ASP A 8 28.95 15.19 -17.03
C ASP A 8 29.74 14.25 -16.10
N LEU A 9 30.71 14.79 -15.36
CA LEU A 9 31.50 14.00 -14.41
C LEU A 9 30.62 13.42 -13.29
N ALA A 10 29.68 14.21 -12.74
CA ALA A 10 28.77 13.77 -11.70
C ALA A 10 27.88 12.62 -12.17
N ASP A 11 27.27 12.75 -13.35
CA ASP A 11 26.44 11.71 -13.95
C ASP A 11 27.23 10.42 -14.21
N ARG A 12 28.46 10.53 -14.73
CA ARG A 12 29.33 9.36 -14.95
C ARG A 12 29.68 8.64 -13.65
N LEU A 13 29.92 9.40 -12.57
CA LEU A 13 30.18 8.84 -11.25
C LEU A 13 28.93 8.13 -10.71
N ILE A 14 27.76 8.76 -10.81
CA ILE A 14 26.49 8.21 -10.36
C ILE A 14 26.15 6.93 -11.14
N SER A 15 26.28 6.93 -12.45
CA SER A 15 25.99 5.76 -13.29
C SER A 15 26.94 4.60 -12.96
N ALA A 16 28.26 4.87 -12.86
CA ALA A 16 29.25 3.85 -12.52
C ALA A 16 29.01 3.26 -11.11
N SER A 17 28.73 4.11 -10.12
CA SER A 17 28.40 3.69 -8.76
C SER A 17 27.13 2.85 -8.72
N THR A 18 26.11 3.24 -9.48
CA THR A 18 24.84 2.52 -9.58
C THR A 18 25.02 1.14 -10.20
N LYS A 19 25.79 1.03 -11.29
CA LYS A 19 26.12 -0.24 -11.93
C LYS A 19 26.81 -1.19 -10.95
N GLN A 20 27.85 -0.70 -10.26
CA GLN A 20 28.58 -1.47 -9.26
C GLN A 20 27.66 -1.92 -8.12
N LYS A 21 26.76 -1.04 -7.67
CA LYS A 21 25.78 -1.35 -6.62
C LYS A 21 24.83 -2.48 -7.02
N ILE A 22 24.27 -2.43 -8.23
CA ILE A 22 23.36 -3.48 -8.73
C ILE A 22 24.07 -4.83 -8.73
N THR A 23 25.27 -4.90 -9.33
CA THR A 23 26.06 -6.15 -9.40
C THR A 23 26.38 -6.68 -8.00
N LYS A 24 26.90 -5.82 -7.11
CA LYS A 24 27.23 -6.20 -5.75
C LYS A 24 26.01 -6.66 -4.95
N ASP A 25 24.88 -5.97 -5.09
CA ASP A 25 23.66 -6.32 -4.36
C ASP A 25 23.08 -7.67 -4.83
N LEU A 26 23.22 -8.02 -6.11
CA LEU A 26 22.82 -9.33 -6.64
C LEU A 26 23.69 -10.46 -6.10
N GLU A 27 25.01 -10.26 -6.08
CA GLU A 27 25.97 -11.24 -5.56
C GLU A 27 25.81 -11.45 -4.06
N THR A 28 25.75 -10.36 -3.29
CA THR A 28 25.79 -10.41 -1.82
C THR A 28 24.45 -10.77 -1.18
N ASN A 29 23.33 -10.45 -1.83
CA ASN A 29 21.99 -10.71 -1.29
C ASN A 29 21.32 -11.94 -1.91
N HIS A 30 22.06 -12.77 -2.65
CA HIS A 30 21.56 -14.06 -3.11
C HIS A 30 21.15 -14.94 -1.92
N ILE A 31 20.00 -15.60 -2.04
CA ILE A 31 19.52 -16.57 -1.06
C ILE A 31 19.38 -17.90 -1.79
N PRO A 32 20.11 -18.96 -1.39
CA PRO A 32 19.94 -20.29 -1.95
C PRO A 32 18.51 -20.79 -1.74
N GLU A 33 17.96 -21.52 -2.72
CA GLU A 33 16.57 -22.00 -2.74
C GLU A 33 16.14 -22.70 -1.43
N ARG A 34 17.00 -23.56 -0.87
CA ARG A 34 16.73 -24.27 0.39
C ARG A 34 16.59 -23.31 1.57
N GLU A 35 17.47 -22.30 1.65
CA GLU A 35 17.39 -21.27 2.68
C GLU A 35 16.14 -20.41 2.47
N PHE A 36 15.85 -20.02 1.23
CA PHE A 36 14.67 -19.23 0.88
C PHE A 36 13.37 -19.90 1.35
N ARG A 37 13.19 -21.20 1.05
CA ARG A 37 12.05 -21.98 1.56
C ARG A 37 11.95 -22.00 3.07
N THR A 38 13.08 -22.04 3.76
CA THR A 38 13.11 -22.03 5.23
C THR A 38 12.72 -20.66 5.78
N LEU A 39 13.14 -19.57 5.12
CA LEU A 39 12.79 -18.20 5.50
C LEU A 39 11.29 -17.95 5.38
N ILE A 40 10.68 -18.33 4.26
CA ILE A 40 9.24 -18.08 4.00
C ILE A 40 8.31 -18.98 4.81
N ASN A 41 8.82 -19.95 5.59
CA ASN A 41 8.00 -20.66 6.57
C ASN A 41 7.66 -19.81 7.80
N LEU A 42 8.38 -18.70 8.03
CA LEU A 42 8.10 -17.78 9.13
C LEU A 42 6.94 -16.84 8.72
N PRO A 43 5.91 -16.64 9.56
CA PRO A 43 4.69 -15.91 9.16
C PRO A 43 4.93 -14.53 8.54
N VAL A 44 5.76 -13.70 9.18
CA VAL A 44 6.09 -12.35 8.66
C VAL A 44 6.84 -12.42 7.33
N LEU A 45 7.77 -13.35 7.19
CA LEU A 45 8.57 -13.48 5.96
C LEU A 45 7.72 -14.06 4.82
N ASN A 46 6.78 -14.95 5.13
CA ASN A 46 5.77 -15.42 4.18
C ASN A 46 4.89 -14.27 3.70
N ALA A 47 4.45 -13.38 4.61
CA ALA A 47 3.66 -12.21 4.25
C ALA A 47 4.45 -11.26 3.33
N ILE A 48 5.74 -11.04 3.60
CA ILE A 48 6.62 -10.27 2.71
C ILE A 48 6.75 -10.94 1.34
N HIS A 49 6.96 -12.26 1.31
CA HIS A 49 7.04 -13.04 0.07
C HIS A 49 5.78 -12.89 -0.78
N ASN A 50 4.61 -13.12 -0.18
CA ASN A 50 3.32 -13.09 -0.88
C ASN A 50 2.94 -11.69 -1.38
N ASN A 51 3.44 -10.63 -0.73
CA ASN A 51 3.17 -9.25 -1.13
C ASN A 51 4.29 -8.62 -1.97
N ALA A 52 5.40 -9.33 -2.25
CA ALA A 52 6.58 -8.74 -2.87
C ALA A 52 6.30 -8.05 -4.22
N ASN A 53 5.33 -8.56 -4.97
CA ASN A 53 4.92 -8.04 -6.28
C ASN A 53 3.43 -7.60 -6.32
N CYS A 54 2.84 -7.27 -5.16
CA CYS A 54 1.39 -7.01 -5.06
C CYS A 54 0.89 -5.80 -5.87
N ILE A 55 1.79 -4.91 -6.32
CA ILE A 55 1.46 -3.72 -7.10
C ILE A 55 1.24 -4.04 -8.59
N GLU A 56 1.81 -5.13 -9.11
CA GLU A 56 1.78 -5.44 -10.55
C GLU A 56 0.35 -5.63 -11.08
N LYS A 57 -0.56 -6.15 -10.25
CA LYS A 57 -1.95 -6.39 -10.61
C LYS A 57 -2.78 -5.14 -10.88
N TYR A 58 -2.31 -3.95 -10.52
CA TYR A 58 -3.04 -2.69 -10.73
C TYR A 58 -2.71 -2.02 -12.08
N LYS A 59 -1.76 -2.56 -12.84
CA LYS A 59 -1.24 -1.95 -14.07
C LYS A 59 -1.89 -2.44 -15.35
N ASP A 60 -2.82 -3.37 -15.24
CA ASP A 60 -3.54 -3.92 -16.37
C ASP A 60 -4.43 -2.82 -17.01
N GLU A 61 -4.26 -2.59 -18.32
CA GLU A 61 -4.96 -1.53 -19.05
C GLU A 61 -6.48 -1.71 -19.00
N SER A 62 -6.97 -2.96 -19.04
CA SER A 62 -8.41 -3.22 -18.96
C SER A 62 -8.98 -2.85 -17.58
N SER A 63 -8.19 -3.06 -16.52
CA SER A 63 -8.52 -2.68 -15.15
C SER A 63 -8.51 -1.17 -14.97
N ILE A 64 -7.58 -0.46 -15.62
CA ILE A 64 -7.53 1.01 -15.64
C ILE A 64 -8.76 1.57 -16.35
N ASN A 65 -9.10 1.06 -17.54
CA ASN A 65 -10.31 1.49 -18.26
C ASN A 65 -11.58 1.25 -17.43
N ALA A 66 -11.67 0.10 -16.75
CA ALA A 66 -12.80 -0.19 -15.86
C ALA A 66 -12.94 0.83 -14.72
N VAL A 67 -11.83 1.40 -14.21
CA VAL A 67 -11.89 2.50 -13.23
C VAL A 67 -12.52 3.73 -13.87
N LEU A 68 -11.98 4.17 -15.02
CA LEU A 68 -12.38 5.40 -15.70
C LEU A 68 -13.87 5.37 -16.10
N ASP A 69 -14.38 4.20 -16.46
CA ASP A 69 -15.81 3.99 -16.76
C ASP A 69 -16.71 4.01 -15.51
N THR A 70 -16.14 3.78 -14.32
CA THR A 70 -16.91 3.55 -13.08
C THR A 70 -16.97 4.75 -12.14
N ILE A 71 -15.91 5.56 -12.07
CA ILE A 71 -15.82 6.70 -11.15
C ILE A 71 -16.30 8.00 -11.78
N ASP A 72 -16.86 8.90 -10.97
CA ASP A 72 -17.33 10.21 -11.45
C ASP A 72 -16.15 11.20 -11.57
N LEU A 73 -15.41 11.10 -12.67
CA LEU A 73 -14.27 11.97 -12.96
C LEU A 73 -14.66 13.45 -12.97
N ALA A 74 -15.85 13.78 -13.48
CA ALA A 74 -16.31 15.15 -13.57
C ALA A 74 -16.50 15.76 -12.17
N GLU A 75 -17.16 15.03 -11.26
CA GLU A 75 -17.30 15.46 -9.88
C GLU A 75 -15.96 15.57 -9.16
N ILE A 76 -15.09 14.56 -9.31
CA ILE A 76 -13.76 14.53 -8.67
C ILE A 76 -12.96 15.75 -9.11
N TYR A 77 -12.77 15.97 -10.42
CA TYR A 77 -11.95 17.09 -10.90
C TYR A 77 -12.57 18.46 -10.61
N ALA A 78 -13.91 18.59 -10.62
CA ALA A 78 -14.57 19.81 -10.20
C ALA A 78 -14.30 20.17 -8.71
N ASN A 79 -14.08 19.17 -7.85
CA ASN A 79 -13.69 19.41 -6.45
C ASN A 79 -12.18 19.62 -6.30
N VAL A 80 -11.36 18.94 -7.09
CA VAL A 80 -9.91 19.18 -7.16
C VAL A 80 -9.61 20.64 -7.51
N ASP A 81 -10.29 21.21 -8.51
CA ASP A 81 -10.09 22.60 -8.92
C ASP A 81 -10.45 23.58 -7.78
N LYS A 82 -11.49 23.28 -6.98
CA LYS A 82 -11.84 24.08 -5.80
C LYS A 82 -10.77 23.97 -4.71
N LEU A 83 -10.24 22.76 -4.48
CA LEU A 83 -9.17 22.53 -3.51
C LEU A 83 -7.89 23.28 -3.89
N GLU A 84 -7.53 23.27 -5.18
CA GLU A 84 -6.39 24.02 -5.70
C GLU A 84 -6.57 25.53 -5.53
N GLN A 85 -7.74 26.07 -5.87
CA GLN A 85 -8.04 27.51 -5.71
C GLN A 85 -8.00 27.97 -4.24
N ALA A 86 -8.43 27.10 -3.31
CA ALA A 86 -8.43 27.39 -1.88
C ALA A 86 -7.08 27.08 -1.20
N ASN A 87 -6.10 26.52 -1.92
CA ASN A 87 -4.87 26.03 -1.33
C ASN A 87 -3.93 27.18 -0.90
N THR A 88 -3.46 27.11 0.33
CA THR A 88 -2.48 28.04 0.89
C THR A 88 -1.09 27.42 1.04
N ASN A 89 -0.92 26.11 0.76
CA ASN A 89 0.36 25.43 0.90
C ASN A 89 1.10 25.34 -0.45
N PRO A 90 2.17 26.12 -0.66
CA PRO A 90 2.88 26.15 -1.95
C PRO A 90 3.62 24.85 -2.28
N ASP A 91 3.80 23.94 -1.31
CA ASP A 91 4.48 22.66 -1.53
C ASP A 91 3.55 21.58 -2.10
N LEU A 92 2.23 21.80 -2.10
CA LEU A 92 1.27 20.87 -2.72
C LEU A 92 1.10 21.18 -4.21
N GLN A 93 1.04 20.12 -5.01
CA GLN A 93 0.80 20.16 -6.46
C GLN A 93 -0.58 19.59 -6.80
N TYR A 94 -0.99 19.74 -8.07
CA TYR A 94 -2.31 19.33 -8.55
C TYR A 94 -2.65 17.88 -8.21
N ASP A 95 -1.70 16.97 -8.36
CA ASP A 95 -1.85 15.56 -8.03
C ASP A 95 -2.06 15.31 -6.52
N ASP A 96 -1.50 16.14 -5.65
CA ASP A 96 -1.79 16.08 -4.22
C ASP A 96 -3.26 16.41 -3.93
N PHE A 97 -3.86 17.36 -4.66
CA PHE A 97 -5.30 17.66 -4.53
C PHE A 97 -6.17 16.55 -5.10
N VAL A 98 -5.77 15.91 -6.21
CA VAL A 98 -6.42 14.69 -6.72
C VAL A 98 -6.46 13.62 -5.65
N VAL A 99 -5.33 13.33 -4.99
CA VAL A 99 -5.28 12.31 -3.93
C VAL A 99 -6.16 12.68 -2.74
N LYS A 100 -6.15 13.95 -2.30
CA LYS A 100 -6.99 14.40 -1.19
C LYS A 100 -8.48 14.27 -1.51
N GLU A 101 -8.91 14.66 -2.71
CA GLU A 101 -10.30 14.48 -3.13
C GLU A 101 -10.68 13.00 -3.26
N LEU A 102 -9.78 12.17 -3.81
CA LEU A 102 -10.04 10.74 -3.94
C LEU A 102 -10.29 10.06 -2.60
N LEU A 103 -9.55 10.42 -1.55
CA LEU A 103 -9.81 9.91 -0.19
C LEU A 103 -11.24 10.24 0.27
N GLN A 104 -11.69 11.48 0.04
CA GLN A 104 -13.02 11.94 0.42
C GLN A 104 -14.12 11.26 -0.40
N TYR A 105 -13.98 11.29 -1.73
CA TYR A 105 -14.89 10.62 -2.65
C TYR A 105 -15.02 9.12 -2.33
N PHE A 106 -13.89 8.44 -2.13
CA PHE A 106 -13.88 7.01 -1.89
C PHE A 106 -14.63 6.62 -0.63
N LYS A 107 -14.34 7.28 0.51
CA LYS A 107 -14.97 6.97 1.79
C LYS A 107 -16.43 7.38 1.85
N HIS A 108 -16.77 8.56 1.34
CA HIS A 108 -18.08 9.17 1.59
C HIS A 108 -19.12 8.88 0.50
N LYS A 109 -18.70 8.46 -0.70
CA LYS A 109 -19.60 8.27 -1.85
C LYS A 109 -19.43 6.93 -2.53
N PHE A 110 -18.20 6.42 -2.64
CA PHE A 110 -17.92 5.28 -3.51
C PHE A 110 -18.01 3.94 -2.79
N PHE A 111 -17.35 3.79 -1.64
CA PHE A 111 -17.09 2.50 -1.01
C PHE A 111 -17.68 2.41 0.41
N LYS A 112 -18.19 1.25 0.79
CA LYS A 112 -18.89 1.02 2.06
C LYS A 112 -18.15 0.03 2.96
N TRP A 113 -18.15 0.31 4.26
CA TRP A 113 -17.60 -0.59 5.26
C TRP A 113 -18.60 -1.69 5.62
N VAL A 114 -18.14 -2.94 5.72
CA VAL A 114 -18.96 -4.10 6.08
C VAL A 114 -18.39 -4.80 7.30
N ASN A 115 -19.05 -4.63 8.45
CA ASN A 115 -18.79 -5.45 9.65
C ASN A 115 -19.35 -6.86 9.45
N LYS A 116 -20.64 -6.93 9.11
CA LYS A 116 -21.41 -8.13 8.79
C LYS A 116 -22.32 -7.82 7.59
N PRO A 117 -22.62 -8.80 6.73
CA PRO A 117 -23.55 -8.57 5.62
C PRO A 117 -24.96 -8.28 6.16
N SER A 118 -25.66 -7.34 5.52
CA SER A 118 -27.06 -7.06 5.81
C SER A 118 -27.95 -8.19 5.31
N CYS A 119 -28.97 -8.58 6.08
CA CYS A 119 -29.94 -9.56 5.62
C CYS A 119 -30.75 -8.98 4.44
N THR A 120 -30.73 -9.66 3.29
CA THR A 120 -31.46 -9.22 2.09
C THR A 120 -32.98 -9.23 2.27
N THR A 121 -33.49 -10.08 3.16
CA THR A 121 -34.94 -10.18 3.46
C THR A 121 -35.39 -9.17 4.52
N CYS A 122 -34.62 -9.00 5.61
CA CYS A 122 -35.01 -8.14 6.74
C CYS A 122 -34.44 -6.72 6.67
N GLY A 123 -33.43 -6.48 5.84
CA GLY A 123 -32.71 -5.20 5.74
C GLY A 123 -31.86 -4.82 6.97
N ASN A 124 -31.85 -5.63 8.03
CA ASN A 124 -31.17 -5.32 9.30
C ASN A 124 -29.98 -6.27 9.54
N ASP A 125 -28.78 -5.71 9.72
CA ASP A 125 -27.52 -6.41 9.99
C ASP A 125 -27.36 -6.82 11.46
N ASN A 126 -28.07 -6.18 12.39
CA ASN A 126 -28.09 -6.60 13.80
C ASN A 126 -28.73 -7.98 13.99
N ASN A 127 -29.54 -8.41 13.03
CA ASN A 127 -30.25 -9.69 13.09
C ASN A 127 -29.42 -10.86 12.53
N VAL A 128 -28.10 -10.68 12.38
CA VAL A 128 -27.21 -11.62 11.70
C VAL A 128 -26.10 -12.10 12.66
N HIS A 129 -25.99 -13.42 12.82
CA HIS A 129 -24.88 -14.06 13.55
C HIS A 129 -23.88 -14.74 12.62
N ASP A 130 -22.64 -14.81 13.09
CA ASP A 130 -21.53 -15.48 12.41
C ASP A 130 -21.70 -17.01 12.51
N LYS A 131 -21.45 -17.72 11.41
CA LYS A 131 -21.49 -19.19 11.29
C LYS A 131 -20.14 -19.81 10.92
N GLY A 132 -19.07 -19.03 11.00
CA GLY A 132 -17.72 -19.40 10.64
C GLY A 132 -17.39 -19.00 9.20
N ALA A 133 -16.24 -19.48 8.72
CA ALA A 133 -15.76 -19.18 7.38
C ALA A 133 -15.07 -20.40 6.79
N SER A 134 -15.02 -20.47 5.45
CA SER A 134 -14.24 -21.48 4.73
C SER A 134 -13.35 -20.80 3.70
N ARG A 135 -12.22 -21.44 3.37
CA ARG A 135 -11.45 -21.03 2.20
C ARG A 135 -12.26 -21.30 0.94
N PHE A 136 -12.05 -20.49 -0.10
CA PHE A 136 -12.62 -20.75 -1.41
C PHE A 136 -12.08 -22.08 -1.95
N ASN A 137 -12.94 -22.88 -2.57
CA ASN A 137 -12.57 -24.18 -3.11
C ASN A 137 -11.71 -24.00 -4.37
N PRO A 138 -10.45 -24.49 -4.40
CA PRO A 138 -9.57 -24.32 -5.55
C PRO A 138 -10.06 -25.00 -6.84
N ALA A 139 -11.01 -25.94 -6.74
CA ALA A 139 -11.59 -26.61 -7.90
C ALA A 139 -12.65 -25.77 -8.63
N ASP A 140 -13.22 -24.75 -7.99
CA ASP A 140 -14.29 -23.93 -8.56
C ASP A 140 -13.72 -22.72 -9.33
N PRO A 141 -14.38 -22.26 -10.41
CA PRO A 141 -13.99 -21.03 -11.10
C PRO A 141 -14.01 -19.83 -10.14
N ASN A 142 -12.89 -19.10 -10.06
CA ASN A 142 -12.72 -17.99 -9.11
C ASN A 142 -12.35 -16.66 -9.79
N PRO A 143 -13.20 -16.10 -10.67
CA PRO A 143 -12.89 -14.86 -11.39
C PRO A 143 -12.70 -13.64 -10.45
N ASN A 144 -13.34 -13.67 -9.28
CA ASN A 144 -13.28 -12.61 -8.27
C ASN A 144 -12.08 -12.75 -7.32
N ASN A 145 -11.24 -13.79 -7.49
CA ASN A 145 -10.13 -14.10 -6.59
C ASN A 145 -10.56 -14.12 -5.11
N VAL A 146 -11.69 -14.76 -4.80
CA VAL A 146 -12.19 -14.91 -3.43
C VAL A 146 -11.22 -15.80 -2.65
N SER A 147 -10.75 -15.34 -1.50
CA SER A 147 -9.87 -16.12 -0.62
C SER A 147 -10.65 -16.92 0.42
N ILE A 148 -11.65 -16.26 1.03
CA ILE A 148 -12.46 -16.77 2.13
C ILE A 148 -13.92 -16.40 1.86
N ILE A 149 -14.83 -17.31 2.21
CA ILE A 149 -16.26 -17.05 2.30
C ILE A 149 -16.63 -17.10 3.78
N GLU A 150 -17.14 -15.99 4.30
CA GLU A 150 -17.68 -15.90 5.65
C GLU A 150 -19.18 -16.23 5.59
N TYR A 151 -19.62 -17.10 6.49
CA TYR A 151 -21.00 -17.58 6.56
C TYR A 151 -21.72 -16.89 7.70
N TYR A 152 -22.94 -16.49 7.41
CA TYR A 152 -23.80 -15.79 8.35
C TYR A 152 -25.21 -16.34 8.24
N GLN A 153 -26.01 -16.14 9.29
CA GLN A 153 -27.43 -16.49 9.26
C GLN A 153 -28.24 -15.44 10.00
N CYS A 154 -29.37 -15.06 9.41
CA CYS A 154 -30.32 -14.19 10.06
C CYS A 154 -31.17 -14.99 11.06
N PHE A 155 -31.18 -14.60 12.33
CA PHE A 155 -32.00 -15.30 13.34
C PHE A 155 -33.48 -14.89 13.32
N GLN A 156 -33.84 -13.82 12.60
CA GLN A 156 -35.23 -13.39 12.47
C GLN A 156 -35.98 -14.14 11.35
N CYS A 157 -35.37 -14.26 10.16
CA CYS A 157 -36.00 -14.91 9.00
C CYS A 157 -35.36 -16.25 8.60
N GLY A 158 -34.26 -16.66 9.24
CA GLY A 158 -33.54 -17.89 8.94
C GLY A 158 -32.66 -17.84 7.68
N ALA A 159 -32.63 -16.72 6.95
CA ALA A 159 -31.86 -16.61 5.71
C ALA A 159 -30.36 -16.82 5.93
N ASN A 160 -29.75 -17.65 5.08
CA ASN A 160 -28.30 -17.84 5.03
C ASN A 160 -27.67 -16.74 4.16
N LEU A 161 -26.55 -16.21 4.65
CA LEU A 161 -25.86 -15.06 4.09
C LEU A 161 -24.39 -15.43 3.91
N HIS A 162 -23.78 -14.91 2.86
CA HIS A 162 -22.39 -15.12 2.55
C HIS A 162 -21.70 -13.79 2.33
N PHE A 163 -20.50 -13.64 2.85
CA PHE A 163 -19.63 -12.50 2.58
C PHE A 163 -18.31 -12.99 2.00
N SER A 164 -18.14 -12.80 0.69
CA SER A 164 -16.94 -13.22 -0.04
C SER A 164 -15.83 -12.19 0.10
N ARG A 165 -14.65 -12.61 0.57
CA ARG A 165 -13.44 -11.79 0.65
C ARG A 165 -12.76 -11.72 -0.72
N ILE A 166 -13.20 -10.76 -1.53
CA ILE A 166 -12.81 -10.56 -2.94
C ILE A 166 -11.42 -9.91 -3.01
N ASN A 167 -10.50 -10.51 -3.78
CA ASN A 167 -9.16 -9.93 -4.02
C ASN A 167 -8.99 -9.38 -5.44
N ASN A 168 -9.94 -9.57 -6.34
CA ASN A 168 -9.95 -8.95 -7.67
C ASN A 168 -10.42 -7.47 -7.54
N PRO A 169 -9.56 -6.48 -7.78
CA PRO A 169 -9.90 -5.08 -7.56
C PRO A 169 -10.97 -4.56 -8.54
N VAL A 170 -11.04 -5.07 -9.77
CA VAL A 170 -12.12 -4.72 -10.73
C VAL A 170 -13.48 -5.20 -10.23
N SER A 171 -13.52 -6.34 -9.54
CA SER A 171 -14.76 -6.81 -8.91
C SER A 171 -15.20 -5.92 -7.77
N LEU A 172 -14.24 -5.33 -7.03
CA LEU A 172 -14.51 -4.38 -5.95
C LEU A 172 -15.06 -3.04 -6.46
N LEU A 173 -14.74 -2.63 -7.69
CA LEU A 173 -15.38 -1.46 -8.33
C LEU A 173 -16.90 -1.63 -8.47
N ARG A 174 -17.36 -2.88 -8.59
CA ARG A 174 -18.78 -3.24 -8.69
C ARG A 174 -19.44 -3.46 -7.33
N THR A 175 -18.81 -4.23 -6.44
CA THR A 175 -19.40 -4.53 -5.12
C THR A 175 -19.37 -3.32 -4.20
N ARG A 176 -18.35 -2.45 -4.34
CA ARG A 176 -18.22 -1.18 -3.61
C ARG A 176 -18.30 -1.33 -2.09
N GLU A 177 -17.89 -2.48 -1.58
CA GLU A 177 -17.98 -2.76 -0.15
C GLU A 177 -16.91 -3.73 0.32
N GLY A 178 -16.55 -3.63 1.60
CA GLY A 178 -15.66 -4.57 2.26
C GLY A 178 -15.03 -4.03 3.54
N ARG A 179 -13.85 -4.55 3.87
CA ARG A 179 -13.04 -4.13 5.04
C ARG A 179 -11.68 -3.59 4.58
N CYS A 180 -10.77 -3.27 5.49
CA CYS A 180 -9.50 -2.60 5.16
C CYS A 180 -8.75 -3.21 3.96
N GLY A 181 -8.70 -4.55 3.84
CA GLY A 181 -8.13 -5.25 2.70
C GLY A 181 -8.79 -4.89 1.37
N GLU A 182 -10.11 -5.00 1.26
CA GLU A 182 -10.88 -4.64 0.07
C GLU A 182 -10.83 -3.13 -0.22
N TRP A 183 -10.92 -2.30 0.82
CA TRP A 183 -10.82 -0.84 0.72
C TRP A 183 -9.50 -0.43 0.06
N VAL A 184 -8.37 -0.90 0.61
CA VAL A 184 -7.04 -0.57 0.09
C VAL A 184 -6.80 -1.18 -1.28
N ASN A 185 -7.28 -2.40 -1.53
CA ASN A 185 -7.15 -3.07 -2.83
C ASN A 185 -7.86 -2.30 -3.96
N CYS A 186 -9.11 -1.87 -3.71
CA CYS A 186 -9.87 -1.07 -4.67
C CYS A 186 -9.28 0.33 -4.81
N PHE A 187 -8.95 0.99 -3.71
CA PHE A 187 -8.38 2.34 -3.71
C PHE A 187 -7.05 2.40 -4.46
N LEU A 188 -6.17 1.41 -4.30
CA LEU A 188 -4.90 1.35 -5.04
C LEU A 188 -5.10 1.23 -6.55
N LEU A 189 -6.14 0.50 -7.02
CA LEU A 189 -6.47 0.45 -8.44
C LEU A 189 -6.91 1.82 -8.96
N ILE A 190 -7.77 2.52 -8.21
CA ILE A 190 -8.23 3.88 -8.58
C ILE A 190 -7.06 4.86 -8.59
N LEU A 191 -6.21 4.80 -7.55
CA LEU A 191 -5.02 5.65 -7.43
C LEU A 191 -4.04 5.39 -8.58
N GLN A 192 -3.84 4.13 -8.96
CA GLN A 192 -2.99 3.75 -10.10
C GLN A 192 -3.54 4.32 -11.41
N ALA A 193 -4.85 4.29 -11.63
CA ALA A 193 -5.48 4.79 -12.85
C ALA A 193 -5.37 6.31 -13.00
N LEU A 194 -5.41 7.07 -11.88
CA LEU A 194 -5.46 8.54 -11.95
C LEU A 194 -4.11 9.24 -11.79
N ILE A 195 -3.19 8.67 -11.00
CA ILE A 195 -1.89 9.31 -10.72
C ILE A 195 -0.69 8.36 -10.83
N GLY A 196 -0.94 7.10 -11.19
CA GLY A 196 0.08 6.06 -11.25
C GLY A 196 0.75 5.90 -12.62
N GLU A 197 0.40 6.72 -13.61
CA GLU A 197 1.02 6.67 -14.95
C GLU A 197 2.55 6.90 -14.90
N ASP A 198 3.28 6.13 -15.72
CA ASP A 198 4.73 6.08 -15.98
C ASP A 198 5.71 6.05 -14.81
N LYS A 199 5.27 6.35 -13.59
CA LYS A 199 6.14 6.54 -12.45
C LYS A 199 5.54 5.77 -11.29
N ASP A 200 6.36 4.88 -10.74
CA ASP A 200 6.04 4.00 -9.63
C ASP A 200 5.78 4.83 -8.34
N ARG A 201 4.56 5.34 -8.22
CA ARG A 201 4.16 6.35 -7.24
C ARG A 201 3.24 5.81 -6.16
N ILE A 202 2.81 4.56 -6.24
CA ILE A 202 1.92 3.95 -5.24
C ILE A 202 2.68 2.89 -4.45
N ARG A 203 2.32 2.76 -3.17
CA ARG A 203 2.90 1.77 -2.27
C ARG A 203 1.80 1.18 -1.40
N TYR A 204 1.71 -0.15 -1.41
CA TYR A 204 0.86 -0.88 -0.48
C TYR A 204 1.60 -1.00 0.85
N VAL A 205 0.94 -0.73 1.96
CA VAL A 205 1.54 -0.80 3.29
C VAL A 205 0.81 -1.82 4.13
N TRP A 206 1.57 -2.77 4.67
CA TRP A 206 1.07 -3.85 5.51
C TRP A 206 1.62 -3.71 6.92
N ASN A 207 0.74 -3.70 7.89
CA ASN A 207 1.06 -3.88 9.29
C ASN A 207 0.77 -5.33 9.73
N HIS A 208 1.69 -5.92 10.50
CA HIS A 208 1.59 -7.31 10.94
C HIS A 208 0.35 -7.58 11.80
N GLU A 209 -0.04 -6.61 12.63
CA GLU A 209 -1.22 -6.64 13.50
C GLU A 209 -2.49 -6.30 12.71
N ASP A 210 -2.64 -6.94 11.55
CA ASP A 210 -3.89 -7.02 10.78
C ASP A 210 -4.49 -5.69 10.33
N HIS A 211 -3.63 -4.78 9.84
CA HIS A 211 -4.10 -3.58 9.17
C HIS A 211 -3.28 -3.26 7.93
N VAL A 212 -3.92 -2.60 6.98
CA VAL A 212 -3.33 -2.28 5.68
C VAL A 212 -3.79 -0.89 5.27
N TRP A 213 -2.92 -0.18 4.59
CA TRP A 213 -3.19 1.14 4.02
C TRP A 213 -2.29 1.34 2.80
N CYS A 214 -2.19 2.58 2.30
CA CYS A 214 -1.34 2.88 1.17
C CYS A 214 -0.52 4.16 1.38
N GLU A 215 0.47 4.35 0.54
CA GLU A 215 1.20 5.60 0.42
C GLU A 215 1.29 5.98 -1.04
N TYR A 216 1.43 7.28 -1.28
CA TYR A 216 1.79 7.79 -2.60
C TYR A 216 3.03 8.67 -2.52
N TYR A 217 3.80 8.73 -3.61
CA TYR A 217 4.92 9.65 -3.71
C TYR A 217 4.44 10.99 -4.27
N SER A 218 4.43 12.03 -3.43
CA SER A 218 4.13 13.40 -3.82
C SER A 218 5.35 14.05 -4.46
N TYR A 219 5.18 14.65 -5.64
CA TYR A 219 6.25 15.42 -6.29
C TYR A 219 6.41 16.81 -5.71
N GLY A 220 5.31 17.43 -5.27
CA GLY A 220 5.34 18.68 -4.53
C GLY A 220 6.13 18.55 -3.22
N LEU A 221 5.73 17.60 -2.36
CA LEU A 221 6.35 17.35 -1.06
C LEU A 221 7.68 16.56 -1.15
N LYS A 222 7.99 15.98 -2.31
CA LYS A 222 9.19 15.18 -2.59
C LYS A 222 9.42 14.05 -1.58
N ARG A 223 8.35 13.35 -1.20
CA ARG A 223 8.38 12.22 -0.25
C ARG A 223 7.15 11.32 -0.39
N TRP A 224 7.24 10.16 0.25
CA TRP A 224 6.08 9.29 0.45
C TRP A 224 5.15 9.87 1.53
N VAL A 225 3.89 10.00 1.16
CA VAL A 225 2.81 10.51 1.98
C VAL A 225 1.89 9.36 2.37
N HIS A 226 1.55 9.29 3.65
CA HIS A 226 0.60 8.34 4.21
C HIS A 226 -0.81 8.56 3.65
N LEU A 227 -1.51 7.49 3.28
CA LEU A 227 -2.91 7.50 2.88
C LEU A 227 -3.68 6.37 3.55
N ASP A 228 -4.74 6.70 4.27
CA ASP A 228 -5.71 5.73 4.74
C ASP A 228 -7.08 6.02 4.12
N PRO A 229 -7.52 5.24 3.10
CA PRO A 229 -8.82 5.43 2.49
C PRO A 229 -9.98 5.04 3.40
N CYS A 230 -9.78 4.13 4.37
CA CYS A 230 -10.82 3.77 5.34
C CYS A 230 -11.20 4.96 6.21
N GLU A 231 -10.21 5.81 6.51
CA GLU A 231 -10.35 6.96 7.39
C GLU A 231 -10.45 8.29 6.62
N ALA A 232 -10.25 8.28 5.30
CA ALA A 232 -10.12 9.45 4.43
C ALA A 232 -9.01 10.43 4.88
N VAL A 233 -7.89 9.85 5.32
CA VAL A 233 -6.80 10.59 5.96
C VAL A 233 -5.59 10.71 5.03
N PHE A 234 -5.08 11.93 4.94
CA PHE A 234 -3.89 12.31 4.18
C PHE A 234 -2.77 12.71 5.14
N ASP A 235 -1.62 12.06 5.00
CA ASP A 235 -0.34 12.39 5.66
C ASP A 235 -0.27 12.28 7.19
N GLU A 236 -1.07 11.39 7.79
CA GLU A 236 -1.05 11.16 9.25
C GLU A 236 -0.49 9.79 9.66
N PRO A 237 0.83 9.56 9.56
CA PRO A 237 1.41 8.25 9.87
C PRO A 237 1.30 7.85 11.34
N LEU A 238 1.04 8.80 12.25
CA LEU A 238 0.84 8.51 13.69
C LEU A 238 -0.63 8.24 14.06
N LEU A 239 -1.55 8.20 13.08
CA LEU A 239 -2.96 7.85 13.26
C LEU A 239 -3.12 6.58 14.11
N TYR A 240 -2.41 5.52 13.76
CA TYR A 240 -2.60 4.22 14.40
C TYR A 240 -2.11 4.19 15.86
N CYS A 241 -0.88 4.64 16.11
CA CYS A 241 -0.31 4.58 17.46
C CYS A 241 -0.87 5.64 18.41
N ASN A 242 -0.99 6.88 17.96
CA ASN A 242 -1.37 7.99 18.85
C ASN A 242 -2.88 8.15 18.96
N ASN A 243 -3.61 7.94 17.86
CA ASN A 243 -5.05 8.15 17.85
C ASN A 243 -5.80 6.86 18.26
N TRP A 244 -5.46 5.71 17.67
CA TRP A 244 -6.12 4.45 18.03
C TRP A 244 -5.48 3.77 19.25
N GLY A 245 -4.30 4.21 19.67
CA GLY A 245 -3.56 3.58 20.75
C GLY A 245 -2.85 2.28 20.36
N LYS A 246 -2.88 1.91 19.07
CA LYS A 246 -2.51 0.57 18.56
C LYS A 246 -1.03 0.26 18.79
N LYS A 247 -0.76 -0.91 19.39
CA LYS A 247 0.58 -1.51 19.44
C LYS A 247 0.91 -2.28 18.16
N MET A 248 2.11 -2.07 17.61
CA MET A 248 2.51 -2.66 16.33
C MET A 248 3.95 -3.20 16.35
N SER A 249 4.24 -4.24 15.57
CA SER A 249 5.58 -4.83 15.45
C SER A 249 6.30 -4.43 14.16
N PHE A 250 5.67 -4.68 13.02
CA PHE A 250 6.22 -4.42 11.70
C PHE A 250 5.22 -3.66 10.84
N VAL A 251 5.74 -2.66 10.13
CA VAL A 251 5.05 -2.00 9.03
C VAL A 251 5.95 -2.07 7.81
N ILE A 252 5.51 -2.77 6.76
CA ILE A 252 6.30 -3.00 5.54
C ILE A 252 5.59 -2.37 4.35
N GLY A 253 6.31 -1.53 3.62
CA GLY A 253 5.86 -0.94 2.37
C GLY A 253 6.32 -1.75 1.16
N PHE A 254 5.40 -2.02 0.24
CA PHE A 254 5.59 -2.75 -1.01
C PHE A 254 5.31 -1.84 -2.20
N ASN A 255 6.32 -1.65 -3.00
CA ASN A 255 6.31 -0.82 -4.19
C ASN A 255 6.91 -1.63 -5.35
N GLN A 256 6.69 -1.22 -6.61
CA GLN A 256 7.15 -2.02 -7.73
C GLN A 256 8.68 -2.17 -7.72
N THR A 257 9.38 -1.08 -7.39
CA THR A 257 10.84 -1.01 -7.44
C THR A 257 11.55 -1.42 -6.16
N TYR A 258 10.91 -1.35 -4.99
CA TYR A 258 11.51 -1.82 -3.73
C TYR A 258 10.50 -2.13 -2.61
N ILE A 259 10.98 -2.86 -1.60
CA ILE A 259 10.34 -3.16 -0.32
C ILE A 259 11.11 -2.44 0.78
N ILE A 260 10.40 -1.87 1.76
CA ILE A 260 11.01 -1.11 2.86
C ILE A 260 10.31 -1.38 4.20
N ASP A 261 11.09 -1.52 5.27
CA ASP A 261 10.59 -1.49 6.64
C ASP A 261 10.31 -0.04 7.04
N LEU A 262 9.03 0.28 7.22
CA LEU A 262 8.51 1.61 7.58
C LEU A 262 8.14 1.70 9.06
N SER A 263 8.49 0.70 9.88
CA SER A 263 8.09 0.67 11.30
C SER A 263 8.45 1.96 12.03
N LYS A 264 9.63 2.55 11.77
CA LYS A 264 10.05 3.81 12.40
C LYS A 264 9.16 5.02 12.06
N LYS A 265 8.50 5.01 10.90
CA LYS A 265 7.60 6.07 10.42
C LYS A 265 6.24 6.02 11.10
N TYR A 266 5.77 4.82 11.42
CA TYR A 266 4.39 4.55 11.86
C TYR A 266 4.26 4.14 13.33
N ILE A 267 5.34 3.63 13.94
CA ILE A 267 5.32 3.06 15.28
C ILE A 267 6.13 3.95 16.22
N THR A 268 5.47 4.48 17.25
CA THR A 268 6.14 5.20 18.33
C THR A 268 6.90 4.24 19.24
N GLU A 269 7.93 4.72 19.93
CA GLU A 269 8.75 3.87 20.82
C GLU A 269 7.90 3.18 21.91
N GLU A 270 6.90 3.89 22.45
CA GLU A 270 5.97 3.35 23.46
C GLU A 270 5.08 2.22 22.92
N LYS A 271 4.67 2.31 21.65
CA LYS A 271 3.73 1.37 21.01
C LYS A 271 4.41 0.27 20.22
N GLN A 272 5.75 0.22 20.22
CA GLN A 272 6.52 -0.80 19.51
C GLN A 272 6.49 -2.14 20.25
N ILE A 273 5.81 -3.12 19.64
CA ILE A 273 5.97 -4.53 20.02
C ILE A 273 7.42 -4.93 19.69
N PRO A 274 8.19 -5.49 20.63
CA PRO A 274 9.58 -5.84 20.38
C PRO A 274 9.73 -6.80 19.20
N LYS A 275 10.34 -6.36 18.09
CA LYS A 275 10.44 -7.16 16.84
C LYS A 275 10.98 -8.58 17.03
N VAL A 276 11.88 -8.76 18.01
CA VAL A 276 12.48 -10.05 18.36
C VAL A 276 11.48 -11.09 18.90
N THR A 277 10.33 -10.66 19.44
CA THR A 277 9.26 -11.59 19.87
C THR A 277 8.43 -12.11 18.71
N VAL A 278 8.52 -11.46 17.54
CA VAL A 278 7.75 -11.81 16.34
C VAL A 278 8.62 -12.56 15.32
N THR A 279 9.79 -12.04 14.97
CA THR A 279 10.73 -12.72 14.07
C THR A 279 12.17 -12.22 14.17
N ASP A 280 13.11 -12.98 13.61
CA ASP A 280 14.50 -12.55 13.51
C ASP A 280 14.66 -11.43 12.47
N VAL A 281 14.98 -10.22 12.96
CA VAL A 281 15.17 -9.02 12.15
C VAL A 281 16.29 -9.17 11.10
N LYS A 282 17.31 -10.01 11.37
CA LYS A 282 18.38 -10.29 10.39
C LYS A 282 17.83 -11.07 9.19
N LYS A 283 16.97 -12.06 9.44
CA LYS A 283 16.31 -12.86 8.40
C LYS A 283 15.36 -12.00 7.56
N LEU A 284 14.56 -11.15 8.21
CA LEU A 284 13.70 -10.19 7.53
C LEU A 284 14.50 -9.23 6.64
N ASN A 285 15.57 -8.63 7.17
CA ASN A 285 16.43 -7.74 6.40
C ASN A 285 17.11 -8.45 5.23
N LYS A 286 17.52 -9.71 5.40
CA LYS A 286 18.08 -10.54 4.32
C LYS A 286 17.06 -10.74 3.20
N LEU A 287 15.81 -11.08 3.54
CA LEU A 287 14.74 -11.26 2.57
C LEU A 287 14.39 -9.97 1.83
N ILE A 288 14.27 -8.85 2.54
CA ILE A 288 14.01 -7.53 1.91
C ILE A 288 15.15 -7.16 0.95
N LYS A 289 16.40 -7.36 1.34
CA LYS A 289 17.55 -7.08 0.46
C LYS A 289 17.58 -7.98 -0.77
N PHE A 290 17.22 -9.25 -0.64
CA PHE A 290 17.09 -10.18 -1.76
C PHE A 290 16.05 -9.69 -2.78
N TYR A 291 14.85 -9.28 -2.32
CA TYR A 291 13.85 -8.73 -3.24
C TYR A 291 14.29 -7.41 -3.86
N ASN A 292 14.90 -6.54 -3.08
CA ASN A 292 15.35 -5.24 -3.57
C ASN A 292 16.48 -5.35 -4.60
N SER A 293 17.38 -6.34 -4.50
CA SER A 293 18.40 -6.56 -5.54
C SER A 293 17.78 -7.04 -6.85
N LYS A 294 16.79 -7.95 -6.77
CA LYS A 294 16.04 -8.43 -7.93
C LYS A 294 15.19 -7.34 -8.59
N LYS A 295 14.50 -6.52 -7.81
CA LYS A 295 13.69 -5.42 -8.35
C LYS A 295 14.55 -4.32 -8.99
N GLN A 296 15.70 -3.98 -8.40
CA GLN A 296 16.66 -3.05 -9.01
C GLN A 296 17.19 -3.56 -10.34
N GLU A 297 17.58 -4.84 -10.41
CA GLU A 297 18.04 -5.49 -11.64
C GLU A 297 16.94 -5.48 -12.72
N ALA A 298 15.72 -5.85 -12.36
CA ALA A 298 14.59 -5.87 -13.28
C ALA A 298 14.29 -4.46 -13.83
N TYR A 299 14.24 -3.45 -12.96
CA TYR A 299 14.03 -2.06 -13.38
C TYR A 299 15.13 -1.58 -14.31
N TYR A 300 16.40 -1.85 -13.99
CA TYR A 300 17.53 -1.52 -14.85
C TYR A 300 17.38 -2.14 -16.25
N LYS A 301 17.06 -3.43 -16.35
CA LYS A 301 16.89 -4.12 -17.63
C LYS A 301 15.77 -3.51 -18.47
N ILE A 302 14.64 -3.19 -17.85
CA ILE A 302 13.51 -2.53 -18.52
C ILE A 302 13.93 -1.14 -19.04
N GLN A 303 14.54 -0.31 -18.19
CA GLN A 303 14.97 1.03 -18.60
C GLN A 303 16.05 0.97 -19.69
N TYR A 304 16.98 0.02 -19.64
CA TYR A 304 17.99 -0.17 -20.67
C TYR A 304 17.36 -0.56 -22.01
N GLN A 305 16.35 -1.43 -22.01
CA GLN A 305 15.62 -1.80 -23.22
C GLN A 305 14.83 -0.63 -23.81
N LEU A 306 14.18 0.18 -22.97
CA LEU A 306 13.38 1.32 -23.41
C LEU A 306 14.23 2.49 -23.91
N LEU A 307 15.32 2.81 -23.22
CA LEU A 307 16.15 3.98 -23.51
C LEU A 307 17.28 3.67 -24.50
N ASN A 308 17.65 2.40 -24.65
CA ASN A 308 18.80 1.94 -25.43
C ASN A 308 20.10 2.70 -25.06
N ASN A 309 20.22 3.11 -23.79
CA ASN A 309 21.35 3.85 -23.24
C ASN A 309 21.62 3.39 -21.80
N GLU A 310 22.79 2.79 -21.56
CA GLU A 310 23.16 2.26 -20.24
C GLU A 310 23.27 3.38 -19.19
N ARG A 311 23.84 4.53 -19.53
CA ARG A 311 24.00 5.64 -18.59
C ARG A 311 22.65 6.16 -18.13
N ASP A 312 21.74 6.41 -19.06
CA ASP A 312 20.41 6.95 -18.75
C ASP A 312 19.57 5.96 -17.92
N ALA A 313 19.64 4.67 -18.26
CA ALA A 313 19.00 3.61 -17.49
C ALA A 313 19.54 3.52 -16.05
N LEU A 314 20.86 3.64 -15.87
CA LEU A 314 21.48 3.67 -14.54
C LEU A 314 21.09 4.94 -13.75
N MET A 315 21.01 6.09 -14.42
CA MET A 315 20.53 7.33 -13.80
C MET A 315 19.06 7.21 -13.34
N LYS A 316 18.21 6.51 -14.11
CA LYS A 316 16.84 6.19 -13.69
C LYS A 316 16.83 5.31 -12.44
N VAL A 317 17.63 4.25 -12.39
CA VAL A 317 17.75 3.39 -11.19
C VAL A 317 18.18 4.23 -9.98
N TYR A 318 19.16 5.11 -10.15
CA TYR A 318 19.63 5.98 -9.08
C TYR A 318 18.52 6.90 -8.57
N ASN A 319 17.92 7.68 -9.47
CA ASN A 319 16.96 8.72 -9.10
C ASN A 319 15.63 8.16 -8.60
N ASP A 320 15.12 7.11 -9.24
CA ASP A 320 13.78 6.58 -8.95
C ASP A 320 13.79 5.57 -7.80
N ILE A 321 14.92 4.87 -7.57
CA ILE A 321 15.01 3.82 -6.54
C ILE A 321 15.98 4.20 -5.43
N ILE A 322 17.27 4.32 -5.74
CA ILE A 322 18.31 4.43 -4.72
C ILE A 322 18.16 5.71 -3.91
N LEU A 323 18.00 6.85 -4.59
CA LEU A 323 17.87 8.15 -3.97
C LEU A 323 16.60 8.23 -3.12
N ARG A 324 15.45 7.82 -3.65
CA ARG A 324 14.17 7.82 -2.93
C ARG A 324 14.19 6.89 -1.72
N GLN A 325 14.73 5.67 -1.86
CA GLN A 325 14.86 4.73 -0.75
C GLN A 325 15.77 5.28 0.35
N ASN A 326 16.90 5.90 -0.01
CA ASN A 326 17.81 6.49 0.96
C ASN A 326 17.19 7.69 1.68
N GLN A 327 16.51 8.57 0.95
CA GLN A 327 15.77 9.69 1.53
C GLN A 327 14.71 9.20 2.52
N GLU A 328 13.94 8.17 2.16
CA GLU A 328 12.93 7.61 3.05
C GLU A 328 13.57 7.05 4.32
N ARG A 329 14.68 6.30 4.22
CA ARG A 329 15.41 5.76 5.38
C ARG A 329 15.93 6.83 6.34
N ILE A 330 16.38 7.97 5.82
CA ILE A 330 16.87 9.09 6.64
C ILE A 330 15.71 9.79 7.33
N LYS A 331 14.60 9.99 6.62
CA LYS A 331 13.42 10.75 7.08
C LYS A 331 12.40 9.94 7.87
N GLN A 332 12.64 8.66 8.18
CA GLN A 332 11.63 7.81 8.86
C GLN A 332 11.25 8.27 10.27
N ARG A 333 11.99 9.20 10.89
CA ARG A 333 11.58 9.79 12.16
C ARG A 333 10.67 10.99 11.88
N THR A 334 9.37 10.75 11.98
CA THR A 334 8.34 11.79 11.97
C THR A 334 8.30 12.47 13.34
N THR A 335 8.71 13.74 13.39
CA THR A 335 8.36 14.66 14.49
C THR A 335 7.02 15.36 14.21
N ALA A 336 6.16 14.75 13.39
CA ALA A 336 4.92 15.36 12.94
C ALA A 336 3.97 15.52 14.12
N THR A 337 3.55 16.76 14.37
CA THR A 337 2.42 17.06 15.25
C THR A 337 1.15 16.63 14.51
N PRO A 338 0.22 15.90 15.14
CA PRO A 338 -1.04 15.52 14.49
C PRO A 338 -1.76 16.78 13.98
N SER A 339 -2.34 16.72 12.77
CA SER A 339 -3.27 17.77 12.36
C SER A 339 -4.44 17.85 13.35
N SER A 340 -4.94 19.06 13.59
CA SER A 340 -6.12 19.30 14.44
C SER A 340 -7.42 18.77 13.83
N GLN A 341 -7.40 18.31 12.57
CA GLN A 341 -8.58 17.92 11.80
C GLN A 341 -8.77 16.39 11.66
N ILE A 342 -7.98 15.58 12.37
CA ILE A 342 -8.11 14.12 12.31
C ILE A 342 -9.30 13.68 13.18
N PRO A 343 -10.17 12.78 12.69
CA PRO A 343 -11.21 12.19 13.53
C PRO A 343 -10.61 11.51 14.77
N ILE A 344 -11.21 11.72 15.95
CA ILE A 344 -10.74 11.08 17.18
C ILE A 344 -11.18 9.61 17.19
N GLY A 345 -10.23 8.71 17.41
CA GLY A 345 -10.42 7.28 17.36
C GLY A 345 -10.69 6.77 15.94
N ARG A 346 -10.85 5.46 15.84
CA ARG A 346 -11.14 4.78 14.57
C ARG A 346 -12.57 5.04 14.10
N GLN A 347 -12.74 5.37 12.83
CA GLN A 347 -14.05 5.64 12.23
C GLN A 347 -14.68 4.43 11.54
N THR A 348 -13.95 3.32 11.41
CA THR A 348 -14.40 2.09 10.75
C THR A 348 -14.28 0.86 11.66
N GLY A 349 -15.17 -0.12 11.51
CA GLY A 349 -15.23 -1.27 12.41
C GLY A 349 -15.97 -0.97 13.71
N SER A 350 -16.84 -1.88 14.17
CA SER A 350 -17.43 -1.75 15.50
C SER A 350 -16.40 -2.04 16.59
N SER A 351 -16.63 -1.54 17.81
CA SER A 351 -15.71 -1.78 18.94
C SER A 351 -15.52 -3.27 19.23
N GLU A 352 -16.57 -4.08 19.11
CA GLU A 352 -16.47 -5.53 19.30
C GLU A 352 -15.63 -6.18 18.19
N TRP A 353 -15.75 -5.68 16.95
CA TRP A 353 -15.02 -6.19 15.79
C TRP A 353 -13.53 -5.85 15.89
N THR A 354 -13.20 -4.61 16.26
CA THR A 354 -11.80 -4.16 16.42
C THR A 354 -11.12 -4.91 17.56
N LYS A 355 -11.83 -5.11 18.68
CA LYS A 355 -11.32 -5.84 19.84
C LYS A 355 -11.03 -7.31 19.57
N ALA A 356 -11.92 -7.98 18.85
CA ALA A 356 -11.74 -9.38 18.49
C ALA A 356 -10.48 -9.63 17.63
N ARG A 357 -9.95 -8.59 16.98
CA ARG A 357 -8.79 -8.65 16.08
C ARG A 357 -7.53 -8.01 16.68
N GLY A 358 -7.58 -7.54 17.92
CA GLY A 358 -6.47 -6.82 18.55
C GLY A 358 -6.15 -5.49 17.88
N GLU A 359 -7.15 -4.89 17.22
CA GLU A 359 -7.04 -3.58 16.59
C GLU A 359 -7.57 -2.44 17.50
N ASP A 360 -8.00 -2.75 18.74
CA ASP A 360 -8.50 -1.80 19.75
C ASP A 360 -7.42 -1.37 20.77
N GLY A 361 -6.26 -0.91 20.30
CA GLY A 361 -5.24 -0.26 21.15
C GLY A 361 -4.26 -1.20 21.86
#